data_AF-A0A0J7N0J7-F1
#
_entry.id   AF-A0A0J7N0J7-F1
#
_cell.length_a   1.000
_cell.length_b   1.000
_cell.length_c   1.000
_cell.angle_alpha   90.00
_cell.angle_beta   90.00
_cell.angle_gamma   90.00
#
_symmetry.space_group_name_H-M   'P 1'
#
loop_
_entity.id
_entity.type
_entity.pdbx_description
1 polymer ?
#
loop_
_entity_poly.entity_id
_entity_poly.type
_entity_poly.pdbx_seq_one_letter_code
_entity_poly.pdbx_strand_id
1 'polypeptide(L)'
;MTVGHALTAVDKLFRDLMKNQRPFGGKVILFAGDFRQNLPVVPHAHKADIIESTVKYNPIWRNVIQVKLQQNMRTAEEKEFANWLMQLGDGKLSNTDGLHLDIIEIPQDFISKESFITEIFGDRITMELIRENPDRAILCPKNEDTFKINDEILRLMEGEEKEYLSIDSIVSDDPQEQLNFPTEFLNSLTPSGMPIHRLKIKVGVTIILLRNLNTKKGLCNGTRFIVTNLKNNLIYAEVLTGPARGQIVIIPRIDLITSDLELPFKFKRRQFPIRVSFAMTINKSQGQTLEKVGIYLPHPVFAHGQLYVAFSRATKRESVKIKIDEFSNQGHLIEGSEKCFTKNVIYREIL
;
A
#
# COMPACT_ATOMS: atom_id res chain seq x y z
N MET A 1 -4.51 18.05 3.87
CA MET A 1 -4.80 18.24 5.31
C MET A 1 -3.99 17.22 6.08
N THR A 2 -3.12 17.63 7.01
CA THR A 2 -2.35 16.70 7.85
C THR A 2 -3.24 16.04 8.89
N VAL A 3 -2.80 14.92 9.48
CA VAL A 3 -3.57 14.23 10.52
C VAL A 3 -3.74 15.12 11.75
N GLY A 4 -2.71 15.89 12.14
CA GLY A 4 -2.82 16.89 13.19
C GLY A 4 -3.89 17.96 12.91
N HIS A 5 -3.97 18.50 11.68
CA HIS A 5 -5.01 19.48 11.33
C HIS A 5 -6.40 18.88 11.32
N ALA A 6 -6.56 17.65 10.82
CA ALA A 6 -7.84 16.95 10.86
C ALA A 6 -8.33 16.75 12.30
N LEU A 7 -7.43 16.39 13.23
CA LEU A 7 -7.75 16.23 14.64
C LEU A 7 -8.29 17.53 15.28
N THR A 8 -7.59 18.64 15.03
CA THR A 8 -8.01 19.97 15.52
C THR A 8 -9.36 20.39 14.91
N ALA A 9 -9.59 20.10 13.63
CA ALA A 9 -10.86 20.40 12.98
C ALA A 9 -12.03 19.60 13.59
N VAL A 10 -11.82 18.31 13.87
CA VAL A 10 -12.81 17.45 14.53
C VAL A 10 -13.11 17.93 15.94
N ASP A 11 -12.07 18.29 16.72
CA ASP A 11 -12.25 18.86 18.06
C ASP A 11 -13.11 20.13 18.03
N LYS A 12 -12.76 21.10 17.17
CA LYS A 12 -13.54 22.34 16.99
C LYS A 12 -14.99 22.05 16.61
N LEU A 13 -15.20 21.20 15.60
CA LEU A 13 -16.54 20.81 15.15
C LEU A 13 -17.37 20.23 16.28
N PHE A 14 -16.81 19.34 17.11
CA PHE A 14 -17.55 18.75 18.22
C PHE A 14 -17.84 19.75 19.33
N ARG A 15 -16.92 20.67 19.63
CA ARG A 15 -17.19 21.74 20.61
C ARG A 15 -18.35 22.61 20.19
N ASP A 16 -18.40 22.97 18.91
CA ASP A 16 -19.45 23.81 18.33
C ASP A 16 -20.80 23.08 18.35
N LEU A 17 -20.84 21.84 17.81
CA LEU A 17 -22.07 21.04 17.74
C LEU A 17 -22.63 20.70 19.12
N MET A 18 -21.76 20.37 20.08
CA MET A 18 -22.17 20.01 21.43
C MET A 18 -22.37 21.22 22.34
N LYS A 19 -22.04 22.44 21.87
CA LYS A 19 -22.00 23.67 22.66
C LYS A 19 -21.21 23.48 23.97
N ASN A 20 -20.08 22.79 23.88
CA ASN A 20 -19.28 22.38 25.04
C ASN A 20 -17.80 22.61 24.75
N GLN A 21 -17.14 23.43 25.56
CA GLN A 21 -15.73 23.82 25.35
C GLN A 21 -14.72 22.76 25.81
N ARG A 22 -15.17 21.67 26.45
CA ARG A 22 -14.30 20.52 26.74
C ARG A 22 -13.76 19.92 25.43
N PRO A 23 -12.57 19.31 25.44
CA PRO A 23 -12.04 18.59 24.27
C PRO A 23 -13.10 17.66 23.65
N PHE A 24 -13.21 17.71 22.33
CA PHE A 24 -14.17 16.96 21.51
C PHE A 24 -15.63 17.14 21.96
N GLY A 25 -16.01 18.32 22.45
CA GLY A 25 -17.37 18.58 22.92
C GLY A 25 -17.79 17.72 24.13
N GLY A 26 -16.82 17.23 24.90
CA GLY A 26 -17.02 16.31 26.02
C GLY A 26 -17.28 14.86 25.61
N LYS A 27 -17.04 14.48 24.35
CA LYS A 27 -17.11 13.09 23.90
C LYS A 27 -15.88 12.31 24.34
N VAL A 28 -16.09 11.03 24.63
CA VAL A 28 -14.98 10.08 24.83
C VAL A 28 -14.43 9.70 23.47
N ILE A 29 -13.14 9.97 23.24
CA ILE A 29 -12.44 9.62 22.01
C ILE A 29 -11.42 8.53 22.30
N LEU A 30 -11.50 7.45 21.53
CA LEU A 30 -10.52 6.36 21.56
C LEU A 30 -9.62 6.47 20.34
N PHE A 31 -8.31 6.65 20.58
CA PHE A 31 -7.29 6.54 19.55
C PHE A 31 -6.69 5.14 19.57
N ALA A 32 -6.57 4.52 18.39
CA ALA A 32 -5.89 3.25 18.22
C ALA A 32 -4.91 3.36 17.05
N GLY A 33 -3.69 2.86 17.24
CA GLY A 33 -2.64 2.93 16.24
C GLY A 33 -1.32 2.40 16.77
N ASP A 34 -0.33 2.35 15.89
CA ASP A 34 1.02 1.89 16.18
C ASP A 34 2.02 2.84 15.51
N PHE A 35 2.77 3.57 16.33
CA PHE A 35 3.73 4.58 15.87
C PHE A 35 4.97 3.99 15.20
N ARG A 36 5.12 2.66 15.20
CA ARG A 36 6.14 1.96 14.38
C ARG A 36 5.74 1.85 12.91
N GLN A 37 4.47 2.08 12.58
CA GLN A 37 3.97 1.97 11.21
C GLN A 37 4.19 3.28 10.43
N ASN A 38 3.77 3.31 9.16
CA ASN A 38 3.99 4.47 8.32
C ASN A 38 3.34 5.73 8.91
N LEU A 39 4.08 6.84 8.83
CA LEU A 39 3.60 8.17 9.20
C LEU A 39 2.71 8.77 8.10
N PRO A 40 2.00 9.87 8.39
CA PRO A 40 1.26 10.60 7.38
C PRO A 40 2.15 10.99 6.20
N VAL A 41 1.63 10.80 4.99
CA VAL A 41 2.31 11.28 3.78
C VAL A 41 2.07 12.78 3.66
N VAL A 42 3.14 13.56 3.74
CA VAL A 42 3.12 15.01 3.53
C VAL A 42 3.90 15.31 2.25
N PRO A 43 3.27 15.83 1.19
CA PRO A 43 3.95 16.16 -0.06
C PRO A 43 5.07 17.18 0.15
N HIS A 44 6.21 16.98 -0.52
CA HIS A 44 7.39 17.85 -0.48
C HIS A 44 7.95 18.16 0.92
N ALA A 45 7.64 17.31 1.90
CA ALA A 45 8.03 17.50 3.29
C ALA A 45 9.39 16.88 3.61
N HIS A 46 10.14 17.54 4.49
CA HIS A 46 11.30 16.94 5.12
C HIS A 46 10.88 16.14 6.37
N LYS A 47 11.84 15.42 6.96
CA LYS A 47 11.62 14.59 8.15
C LYS A 47 10.92 15.36 9.28
N ALA A 48 11.33 16.59 9.55
CA ALA A 48 10.75 17.42 10.60
C ALA A 48 9.26 17.71 10.36
N ASP A 49 8.90 18.13 9.15
CA ASP A 49 7.51 18.42 8.78
C ASP A 49 6.62 17.16 8.91
N ILE A 50 7.13 15.99 8.50
CA ILE A 50 6.41 14.71 8.64
C ILE A 50 6.15 14.41 10.11
N ILE A 51 7.17 14.54 10.96
CA ILE A 51 7.09 14.31 12.41
C ILE A 51 6.08 15.26 13.06
N GLU A 52 6.17 16.56 12.77
CA GLU A 52 5.26 17.59 13.29
C GLU A 52 3.81 17.41 12.81
N SER A 53 3.62 16.79 11.63
CA SER A 53 2.28 16.49 11.11
C SER A 53 1.55 15.36 11.85
N THR A 54 2.28 14.57 12.66
CA THR A 54 1.72 13.43 13.40
C THR A 54 0.86 13.90 14.57
N VAL A 55 -0.01 13.00 15.04
CA VAL A 55 -0.86 13.29 16.22
C VAL A 55 -0.04 13.55 17.48
N LYS A 56 1.17 12.98 17.63
CA LYS A 56 2.02 13.16 18.83
C LYS A 56 2.42 14.63 19.05
N TYR A 57 2.55 15.40 17.98
CA TYR A 57 2.95 16.80 18.02
C TYR A 57 1.75 17.77 18.08
N ASN A 58 0.51 17.26 18.02
CA ASN A 58 -0.68 18.07 18.21
C ASN A 58 -0.88 18.41 19.70
N PRO A 59 -1.20 19.66 20.08
CA PRO A 59 -1.42 20.05 21.48
C PRO A 59 -2.48 19.21 22.22
N ILE A 60 -3.49 18.71 21.52
CA ILE A 60 -4.55 17.85 22.09
C ILE A 60 -3.96 16.54 22.64
N TRP A 61 -2.87 16.05 22.06
CA TRP A 61 -2.24 14.78 22.45
C TRP A 61 -1.78 14.76 23.91
N ARG A 62 -1.47 15.92 24.49
CA ARG A 62 -1.09 16.06 25.91
C ARG A 62 -2.20 15.60 26.87
N ASN A 63 -3.45 15.56 26.41
CA ASN A 63 -4.60 15.13 27.20
C ASN A 63 -4.93 13.65 27.04
N VAL A 64 -4.17 12.91 26.21
CA VAL A 64 -4.46 11.51 25.89
C VAL A 64 -3.83 10.59 26.94
N ILE A 65 -4.64 9.75 27.57
CA ILE A 65 -4.18 8.66 28.42
C ILE A 65 -3.70 7.51 27.51
N GLN A 66 -2.44 7.11 27.65
CA GLN A 66 -1.84 6.08 26.82
C GLN A 66 -1.97 4.71 27.50
N VAL A 67 -2.54 3.75 26.77
CA VAL A 67 -2.59 2.34 27.16
C VAL A 67 -1.88 1.53 26.08
N LYS A 68 -0.92 0.69 26.49
CA LYS A 68 -0.13 -0.13 25.57
C LYS A 68 -0.63 -1.58 25.61
N LEU A 69 -1.06 -2.09 24.46
CA LEU A 69 -1.30 -3.52 24.29
C LEU A 69 0.05 -4.23 24.13
N GLN A 70 0.28 -5.30 24.89
CA GLN A 70 1.58 -5.99 24.93
C GLN A 70 1.61 -7.28 24.09
N GLN A 71 0.47 -7.92 23.89
CA GLN A 71 0.38 -9.17 23.14
C GLN A 71 -0.04 -8.92 21.70
N ASN A 72 0.84 -9.27 20.75
CA ASN A 72 0.51 -9.28 19.34
C ASN A 72 -0.26 -10.55 18.99
N MET A 73 -1.56 -10.41 18.74
CA MET A 73 -2.44 -11.54 18.41
C MET A 73 -2.18 -12.11 17.01
N ARG A 74 -1.57 -11.34 16.08
CA ARG A 74 -1.30 -11.80 14.71
C ARG A 74 -0.20 -12.87 14.67
N THR A 75 0.79 -12.74 15.55
CA THR A 75 1.97 -13.62 15.63
C THR A 75 2.04 -14.31 17.00
N ALA A 76 0.89 -14.56 17.64
CA ALA A 76 0.83 -15.04 19.03
C ALA A 76 1.52 -16.39 19.23
N GLU A 77 1.46 -17.25 18.21
CA GLU A 77 2.08 -18.58 18.18
C GLU A 77 3.56 -18.53 17.78
N GLU A 78 4.05 -17.38 17.32
CA GLU A 78 5.36 -17.18 16.68
C GLU A 78 6.22 -16.21 17.50
N LYS A 79 6.56 -16.58 18.74
CA LYS A 79 7.22 -15.69 19.72
C LYS A 79 8.53 -15.09 19.22
N GLU A 80 9.37 -15.87 18.58
CA GLU A 80 10.66 -15.41 18.05
C GLU A 80 10.48 -14.39 16.92
N PHE A 81 9.57 -14.68 15.99
CA PHE A 81 9.24 -13.75 14.92
C PHE A 81 8.61 -12.47 15.46
N ALA A 82 7.70 -12.57 16.43
CA ALA A 82 7.10 -11.42 17.09
C ALA A 82 8.18 -10.53 17.74
N ASN A 83 9.14 -11.13 18.46
CA ASN A 83 10.24 -10.39 19.08
C ASN A 83 11.15 -9.73 18.03
N TRP A 84 11.46 -10.44 16.94
CA TRP A 84 12.24 -9.89 15.85
C TRP A 84 11.54 -8.68 15.18
N LEU A 85 10.22 -8.78 14.94
CA LEU A 85 9.40 -7.67 14.43
C LEU A 85 9.43 -6.45 15.36
N MET A 86 9.37 -6.67 16.68
CA MET A 86 9.45 -5.59 17.65
C MET A 86 10.81 -4.89 17.61
N GLN A 87 11.91 -5.65 17.49
CA GLN A 87 13.25 -5.07 17.34
C GLN A 87 13.39 -4.29 16.02
N LEU A 88 12.80 -4.80 14.93
CA LEU A 88 12.76 -4.13 13.64
C LEU A 88 12.03 -2.78 13.73
N GLY A 89 10.82 -2.78 14.29
CA GLY A 89 9.99 -1.58 14.43
C GLY A 89 10.52 -0.57 15.46
N ASP A 90 11.24 -1.03 16.49
CA ASP A 90 11.93 -0.14 17.44
C ASP A 90 13.26 0.42 16.90
N GLY A 91 13.72 -0.04 15.73
CA GLY A 91 15.03 0.34 15.18
C GLY A 91 16.21 -0.11 16.04
N LYS A 92 16.08 -1.29 16.66
CA LYS A 92 17.09 -1.93 17.53
C LYS A 92 17.93 -2.98 16.80
N LEU A 93 17.45 -3.50 15.67
CA LEU A 93 18.25 -4.37 14.81
C LEU A 93 19.43 -3.57 14.25
N SER A 94 20.60 -4.20 14.22
CA SER A 94 21.84 -3.65 13.67
C SER A 94 22.55 -4.73 12.85
N ASN A 95 23.60 -4.34 12.14
CA ASN A 95 24.58 -5.25 11.58
C ASN A 95 25.79 -5.37 12.54
N THR A 96 26.53 -6.47 12.45
CA THR A 96 27.79 -6.67 13.21
C THR A 96 29.02 -6.33 12.39
N ASP A 97 28.83 -5.83 11.18
CA ASP A 97 29.83 -5.79 10.12
C ASP A 97 30.36 -4.36 9.85
N GLY A 98 30.09 -3.42 10.77
CA GLY A 98 30.57 -2.04 10.69
C GLY A 98 29.86 -1.17 9.66
N LEU A 99 28.74 -1.62 9.08
CA LEU A 99 27.91 -0.84 8.18
C LEU A 99 27.12 0.23 8.97
N HIS A 100 26.60 1.22 8.25
CA HIS A 100 25.84 2.33 8.85
C HIS A 100 24.69 1.83 9.75
N LEU A 101 24.37 2.57 10.82
CA LEU A 101 23.45 2.15 11.88
C LEU A 101 22.00 1.91 11.43
N ASP A 102 21.60 2.45 10.28
CA ASP A 102 20.29 2.22 9.68
C ASP A 102 20.28 1.01 8.73
N ILE A 103 21.41 0.34 8.51
CA ILE A 103 21.52 -0.87 7.70
C ILE A 103 21.43 -2.09 8.63
N ILE A 104 20.51 -2.99 8.31
CA ILE A 104 20.26 -4.22 9.06
C ILE A 104 20.57 -5.44 8.20
N GLU A 105 21.03 -6.51 8.85
CA GLU A 105 21.11 -7.83 8.23
C GLU A 105 19.71 -8.45 8.14
N ILE A 106 19.36 -8.96 6.97
CA ILE A 106 18.12 -9.71 6.75
C ILE A 106 18.41 -11.20 6.97
N PRO A 107 17.67 -11.86 7.87
CA PRO A 107 17.81 -13.30 8.09
C PRO A 107 17.67 -14.11 6.79
N GLN A 108 18.57 -15.08 6.61
CA GLN A 108 18.70 -15.89 5.39
C GLN A 108 17.43 -16.68 5.02
N ASP A 109 16.60 -17.02 6.00
CA ASP A 109 15.36 -17.77 5.78
C ASP A 109 14.25 -16.92 5.14
N PHE A 110 14.31 -15.58 5.28
CA PHE A 110 13.43 -14.68 4.54
C PHE A 110 13.87 -14.52 3.08
N ILE A 111 15.16 -14.62 2.78
CA ILE A 111 15.67 -14.35 1.43
C ILE A 111 15.10 -15.40 0.47
N SER A 112 14.53 -14.92 -0.63
CA SER A 112 14.07 -15.77 -1.73
C SER A 112 15.28 -16.37 -2.42
N LYS A 113 15.26 -17.69 -2.61
CA LYS A 113 16.36 -18.47 -3.20
C LYS A 113 16.07 -18.91 -4.63
N GLU A 114 14.80 -18.88 -5.02
CA GLU A 114 14.31 -19.35 -6.31
C GLU A 114 13.61 -18.20 -7.07
N SER A 115 12.69 -18.55 -7.98
CA SER A 115 11.80 -17.58 -8.61
C SER A 115 10.91 -16.94 -7.54
N PHE A 116 11.15 -15.66 -7.24
CA PHE A 116 10.42 -14.92 -6.21
C PHE A 116 8.90 -14.91 -6.42
N ILE A 117 8.42 -14.81 -7.67
CA ILE A 117 6.98 -14.88 -7.96
C ILE A 117 6.45 -16.28 -7.66
N THR A 118 7.20 -17.32 -8.03
CA THR A 118 6.85 -18.72 -7.77
C THR A 118 6.79 -19.03 -6.28
N GLU A 119 7.73 -18.53 -5.47
CA GLU A 119 7.72 -18.74 -4.02
C GLU A 119 6.47 -18.14 -3.32
N ILE A 120 5.85 -17.12 -3.92
CA ILE A 120 4.65 -16.47 -3.39
C ILE A 120 3.38 -17.07 -3.98
N PHE A 121 3.31 -17.22 -5.30
CA PHE A 121 2.10 -17.56 -6.04
C PHE A 121 2.12 -18.96 -6.66
N GLY A 122 3.14 -19.77 -6.42
CA GLY A 122 3.30 -21.09 -7.02
C GLY A 122 3.72 -21.06 -8.49
N ASP A 123 4.00 -22.24 -9.06
CA ASP A 123 4.46 -22.38 -10.45
C ASP A 123 3.41 -21.98 -11.49
N ARG A 124 2.13 -22.20 -11.16
CA ARG A 124 1.00 -21.92 -12.04
C ARG A 124 -0.03 -21.08 -11.31
N ILE A 125 -0.25 -19.88 -11.80
CA ILE A 125 -1.18 -18.91 -11.22
C ILE A 125 -2.55 -19.10 -11.87
N THR A 126 -3.34 -20.03 -11.31
CA THR A 126 -4.69 -20.36 -11.79
C THR A 126 -5.77 -19.59 -11.02
N MET A 127 -7.00 -19.59 -11.56
CA MET A 127 -8.14 -18.99 -10.87
C MET A 127 -8.46 -19.69 -9.56
N GLU A 128 -8.38 -21.02 -9.55
CA GLU A 128 -8.63 -21.87 -8.39
C GLU A 128 -7.64 -21.52 -7.26
N LEU A 129 -6.35 -21.42 -7.60
CA LEU A 129 -5.32 -21.06 -6.63
C LEU A 129 -5.57 -19.70 -5.99
N ILE A 130 -5.95 -18.70 -6.80
CA ILE A 130 -6.27 -17.35 -6.31
C ILE A 130 -7.51 -17.35 -5.42
N ARG A 131 -8.54 -18.15 -5.74
CA ARG A 131 -9.76 -18.26 -4.92
C ARG A 131 -9.50 -18.92 -3.57
N GLU A 132 -8.65 -19.95 -3.57
CA GLU A 132 -8.26 -20.68 -2.37
C GLU A 132 -7.32 -19.84 -1.50
N ASN A 133 -6.45 -19.05 -2.12
CA ASN A 133 -5.40 -18.28 -1.45
C ASN A 133 -5.44 -16.78 -1.83
N PRO A 134 -6.53 -16.06 -1.51
CA PRO A 134 -6.68 -14.65 -1.89
C PRO A 134 -5.72 -13.73 -1.13
N ASP A 135 -5.25 -14.17 0.04
CA ASP A 135 -4.44 -13.37 0.98
C ASP A 135 -2.94 -13.49 0.70
N ARG A 136 -2.58 -13.57 -0.58
CA ARG A 136 -1.18 -13.50 -1.05
C ARG A 136 -0.94 -12.19 -1.80
N ALA A 137 0.20 -11.55 -1.51
CA ALA A 137 0.61 -10.34 -2.21
C ALA A 137 2.13 -10.12 -2.17
N ILE A 138 2.64 -9.40 -3.17
CA ILE A 138 3.97 -8.81 -3.15
C ILE A 138 3.87 -7.33 -2.73
N LEU A 139 4.73 -6.92 -1.82
CA LEU A 139 4.78 -5.57 -1.26
C LEU A 139 6.01 -4.85 -1.78
N CYS A 140 5.79 -3.67 -2.38
CA CYS A 140 6.88 -2.84 -2.90
C CYS A 140 6.90 -1.46 -2.21
N PRO A 141 8.06 -0.79 -2.12
CA PRO A 141 8.13 0.58 -1.58
C PRO A 141 7.39 1.60 -2.45
N LYS A 142 7.52 1.52 -3.79
CA LYS A 142 6.97 2.52 -4.74
C LYS A 142 5.90 1.92 -5.65
N ASN A 143 5.02 2.79 -6.19
CA ASN A 143 3.98 2.36 -7.13
C ASN A 143 4.55 1.78 -8.43
N GLU A 144 5.62 2.36 -8.98
CA GLU A 144 6.24 1.91 -10.23
C GLU A 144 6.69 0.45 -10.15
N ASP A 145 7.28 0.05 -9.02
CA ASP A 145 7.70 -1.33 -8.77
C ASP A 145 6.51 -2.28 -8.71
N THR A 146 5.37 -1.83 -8.17
CA THR A 146 4.15 -2.63 -8.20
C THR A 146 3.63 -2.83 -9.61
N PHE A 147 3.79 -1.85 -10.51
CA PHE A 147 3.35 -1.99 -11.89
C PHE A 147 4.21 -3.01 -12.64
N LYS A 148 5.53 -2.95 -12.46
CA LYS A 148 6.47 -3.91 -13.07
C LYS A 148 6.16 -5.35 -12.64
N ILE A 149 6.04 -5.60 -11.35
CA ILE A 149 5.74 -6.95 -10.83
C ILE A 149 4.35 -7.42 -11.26
N ASN A 150 3.33 -6.56 -11.22
CA ASN A 150 2.00 -6.95 -11.67
C ASN A 150 1.97 -7.30 -13.16
N ASP A 151 2.72 -6.57 -14.00
CA ASP A 151 2.83 -6.86 -15.43
C ASP A 151 3.60 -8.16 -15.69
N GLU A 152 4.68 -8.42 -14.95
CA GLU A 152 5.42 -9.68 -15.00
C GLU A 152 4.52 -10.88 -14.64
N ILE A 153 3.77 -10.78 -13.54
CA ILE A 153 2.82 -11.82 -13.14
C ILE A 153 1.74 -12.01 -14.20
N LEU A 154 1.20 -10.94 -14.77
CA LEU A 154 0.19 -11.02 -15.82
C LEU A 154 0.71 -11.76 -17.06
N ARG A 155 1.98 -11.59 -17.42
CA ARG A 155 2.63 -12.33 -18.52
C ARG A 155 2.77 -13.81 -18.22
N LEU A 156 3.07 -14.18 -16.97
CA LEU A 156 3.18 -15.57 -16.52
C LEU A 156 1.83 -16.30 -16.46
N MET A 157 0.74 -15.57 -16.25
CA MET A 157 -0.61 -16.14 -16.26
C MET A 157 -1.01 -16.63 -17.67
N GLU A 158 -1.66 -17.79 -17.72
CA GLU A 158 -2.29 -18.28 -18.95
C GLU A 158 -3.54 -17.45 -19.32
N GLY A 159 -3.95 -17.52 -20.58
CA GLY A 159 -5.16 -16.87 -21.08
C GLY A 159 -4.92 -15.62 -21.94
N GLU A 160 -5.98 -15.20 -22.63
CA GLU A 160 -5.96 -14.08 -23.57
C GLU A 160 -5.91 -12.74 -22.82
N GLU A 161 -4.91 -11.92 -23.16
CA GLU A 161 -4.81 -10.54 -22.67
C GLU A 161 -5.80 -9.64 -23.40
N LYS A 162 -6.59 -8.87 -22.65
CA LYS A 162 -7.43 -7.81 -23.18
C LYS A 162 -6.93 -6.45 -22.73
N GLU A 163 -6.81 -5.55 -23.69
CA GLU A 163 -6.37 -4.17 -23.48
C GLU A 163 -7.58 -3.20 -23.50
N TYR A 164 -7.62 -2.30 -22.53
CA TYR A 164 -8.57 -1.19 -22.47
C TYR A 164 -7.83 0.14 -22.41
N LEU A 165 -7.96 0.95 -23.47
CA LEU A 165 -7.39 2.30 -23.54
C LEU A 165 -8.34 3.32 -22.91
N SER A 166 -7.82 4.17 -22.02
CA SER A 166 -8.60 5.25 -21.42
C SER A 166 -8.91 6.39 -22.39
N ILE A 167 -9.88 7.23 -22.02
CA ILE A 167 -10.15 8.50 -22.68
C ILE A 167 -9.77 9.59 -21.68
N ASP A 168 -8.78 10.40 -22.04
CA ASP A 168 -8.18 11.39 -21.16
C ASP A 168 -8.50 12.79 -21.64
N SER A 169 -8.80 13.69 -20.71
CA SER A 169 -9.12 15.08 -21.01
C SER A 169 -8.84 16.00 -19.82
N ILE A 170 -8.94 17.30 -20.07
CA ILE A 170 -8.86 18.34 -19.05
C ILE A 170 -10.27 18.84 -18.73
N VAL A 171 -10.57 19.02 -17.44
CA VAL A 171 -11.80 19.68 -16.99
C VAL A 171 -11.53 21.17 -16.90
N SER A 172 -11.93 21.90 -17.95
CA SER A 172 -11.89 23.35 -18.01
C SER A 172 -13.10 23.88 -18.77
N ASP A 173 -13.55 25.07 -18.37
CA ASP A 173 -14.59 25.84 -19.08
C ASP A 173 -14.02 26.61 -20.28
N ASP A 174 -12.69 26.71 -20.40
CA ASP A 174 -11.99 27.28 -21.55
C ASP A 174 -11.53 26.17 -22.52
N PRO A 175 -12.09 26.10 -23.75
CA PRO A 175 -11.66 25.13 -24.75
C PRO A 175 -10.19 25.28 -25.18
N GLN A 176 -9.59 26.47 -25.06
CA GLN A 176 -8.19 26.69 -25.43
C GLN A 176 -7.24 25.99 -24.46
N GLU A 177 -7.58 25.90 -23.17
CA GLU A 177 -6.77 25.15 -22.19
C GLU A 177 -6.66 23.67 -22.52
N GLN A 178 -7.70 23.08 -23.15
CA GLN A 178 -7.68 21.67 -23.56
C GLN A 178 -6.70 21.42 -24.71
N LEU A 179 -6.44 22.43 -25.56
CA LEU A 179 -5.52 22.34 -26.69
C LEU A 179 -4.06 22.57 -26.29
N ASN A 180 -3.81 23.15 -25.11
CA ASN A 180 -2.47 23.44 -24.62
C ASN A 180 -1.65 22.18 -24.28
N PHE A 181 -2.31 21.02 -24.16
CA PHE A 181 -1.66 19.77 -23.76
C PHE A 181 -1.92 18.66 -24.77
N PRO A 182 -0.87 18.03 -25.35
CA PRO A 182 -1.05 16.93 -26.28
C PRO A 182 -1.66 15.70 -25.61
N THR A 183 -2.42 14.91 -26.36
CA THR A 183 -3.13 13.74 -25.83
C THR A 183 -2.14 12.67 -25.34
N GLU A 184 -0.98 12.54 -25.99
CA GLU A 184 0.10 11.64 -25.60
C GLU A 184 0.65 11.98 -24.22
N PHE A 185 0.78 13.27 -23.91
CA PHE A 185 1.18 13.72 -22.59
C PHE A 185 0.13 13.32 -21.55
N LEU A 186 -1.15 13.59 -21.82
CA LEU A 186 -2.25 13.20 -20.92
C LEU A 186 -2.30 11.68 -20.67
N ASN A 187 -2.12 10.88 -21.73
CA ASN A 187 -2.09 9.42 -21.66
C ASN A 187 -0.89 8.89 -20.84
N SER A 188 0.23 9.63 -20.81
CA SER A 188 1.41 9.26 -20.02
C SER A 188 1.21 9.47 -18.51
N LEU A 189 0.28 10.35 -18.11
CA LEU A 189 0.05 10.67 -16.71
C LEU A 189 -0.61 9.49 -15.98
N THR A 190 -0.11 9.15 -14.79
CA THR A 190 -0.79 8.25 -13.85
C THR A 190 -0.76 8.84 -12.44
N PRO A 191 -1.55 9.90 -12.18
CA PRO A 191 -1.61 10.53 -10.87
C PRO A 191 -2.04 9.56 -9.77
N SER A 192 -1.80 9.94 -8.52
CA SER A 192 -2.18 9.12 -7.37
C SER A 192 -3.68 8.80 -7.38
N GLY A 193 -4.01 7.53 -7.18
CA GLY A 193 -5.40 7.07 -7.18
C GLY A 193 -6.08 7.01 -8.56
N MET A 194 -5.39 7.24 -9.68
CA MET A 194 -5.93 7.05 -11.03
C MET A 194 -5.64 5.65 -11.60
N PRO A 195 -6.52 5.06 -12.41
CA PRO A 195 -6.15 3.88 -13.19
C PRO A 195 -5.14 4.25 -14.28
N ILE A 196 -4.37 3.28 -14.75
CA ILE A 196 -3.42 3.44 -15.87
C ILE A 196 -4.18 3.66 -17.19
N HIS A 197 -3.57 4.39 -18.13
CA HIS A 197 -4.15 4.65 -19.45
C HIS A 197 -4.41 3.34 -20.22
N ARG A 198 -3.35 2.54 -20.37
CA ARG A 198 -3.36 1.25 -21.06
C ARG A 198 -3.54 0.13 -20.04
N LEU A 199 -4.78 -0.25 -19.78
CA LEU A 199 -5.11 -1.31 -18.82
C LEU A 199 -5.14 -2.68 -19.52
N LYS A 200 -4.12 -3.50 -19.25
CA LYS A 200 -4.04 -4.89 -19.71
C LYS A 200 -4.45 -5.84 -18.59
N ILE A 201 -5.40 -6.74 -18.88
CA ILE A 201 -5.91 -7.72 -17.92
C ILE A 201 -6.33 -9.02 -18.61
N LYS A 202 -6.31 -10.13 -17.86
CA LYS A 202 -6.75 -11.46 -18.29
C LYS A 202 -7.92 -11.95 -17.43
N VAL A 203 -8.69 -12.91 -17.92
CA VAL A 203 -9.61 -13.65 -17.05
C VAL A 203 -8.79 -14.38 -15.98
N GLY A 204 -9.26 -14.33 -14.74
CA GLY A 204 -8.57 -14.90 -13.58
C GLY A 204 -7.60 -13.97 -12.87
N VAL A 205 -7.29 -12.79 -13.42
CA VAL A 205 -6.38 -11.85 -12.77
C VAL A 205 -6.99 -11.27 -11.49
N THR A 206 -6.17 -11.07 -10.45
CA THR A 206 -6.59 -10.34 -9.25
C THR A 206 -6.54 -8.83 -9.50
N ILE A 207 -7.64 -8.13 -9.19
CA ILE A 207 -7.77 -6.69 -9.32
C ILE A 207 -8.19 -6.04 -8.00
N ILE A 208 -7.94 -4.75 -7.84
CA ILE A 208 -8.39 -3.94 -6.71
C ILE A 208 -9.16 -2.70 -7.20
N LEU A 209 -10.24 -2.36 -6.50
CA LEU A 209 -11.06 -1.19 -6.81
C LEU A 209 -10.43 0.09 -6.23
N LEU A 210 -10.45 1.18 -6.99
CA LEU A 210 -9.83 2.47 -6.66
C LEU A 210 -10.82 3.52 -6.13
N ARG A 211 -12.12 3.26 -6.21
CA ARG A 211 -13.19 4.19 -5.84
C ARG A 211 -14.31 3.48 -5.12
N ASN A 212 -15.00 4.21 -4.25
CA ASN A 212 -16.23 3.70 -3.65
C ASN A 212 -17.34 3.74 -4.71
N LEU A 213 -17.83 2.57 -5.11
CA LEU A 213 -18.96 2.44 -6.03
C LEU A 213 -20.27 2.20 -5.28
N ASN A 214 -20.22 1.33 -4.27
CA ASN A 214 -21.38 1.04 -3.41
C ASN A 214 -20.91 0.52 -2.05
N THR A 215 -20.79 1.43 -1.08
CA THR A 215 -20.32 1.10 0.27
C THR A 215 -21.24 0.12 1.00
N LYS A 216 -22.56 0.20 0.76
CA LYS A 216 -23.55 -0.71 1.37
C LYS A 216 -23.38 -2.17 0.91
N LYS A 217 -22.93 -2.37 -0.32
CA LYS A 217 -22.65 -3.71 -0.89
C LYS A 217 -21.18 -4.12 -0.75
N GLY A 218 -20.38 -3.38 0.03
CA GLY A 218 -18.96 -3.66 0.20
C GLY A 218 -18.07 -3.31 -1.00
N LEU A 219 -18.59 -2.61 -2.02
CA LEU A 219 -17.82 -2.14 -3.18
C LEU A 219 -17.09 -0.83 -2.86
N CYS A 220 -16.08 -0.95 -2.01
CA CYS A 220 -15.26 0.16 -1.53
C CYS A 220 -13.87 0.16 -2.18
N ASN A 221 -13.21 1.31 -2.15
CA ASN A 221 -11.78 1.41 -2.48
C ASN A 221 -10.98 0.41 -1.63
N GLY A 222 -10.12 -0.37 -2.27
CA GLY A 222 -9.33 -1.42 -1.63
C GLY A 222 -9.93 -2.83 -1.73
N THR A 223 -11.19 -2.97 -2.15
CA THR A 223 -11.80 -4.30 -2.33
C THR A 223 -11.07 -5.06 -3.44
N ARG A 224 -10.70 -6.32 -3.19
CA ARG A 224 -10.02 -7.20 -4.16
C ARG A 224 -11.02 -8.16 -4.80
N PHE A 225 -10.81 -8.42 -6.09
CA PHE A 225 -11.65 -9.29 -6.89
C PHE A 225 -10.80 -10.18 -7.79
N ILE A 226 -11.36 -11.29 -8.23
CA ILE A 226 -10.86 -12.07 -9.36
C ILE A 226 -11.74 -11.81 -10.58
N VAL A 227 -11.12 -11.52 -11.72
CA VAL A 227 -11.86 -11.28 -12.97
C VAL A 227 -12.44 -12.60 -13.49
N THR A 228 -13.74 -12.63 -13.77
CA THR A 228 -14.42 -13.81 -14.31
C THR A 228 -14.82 -13.65 -15.77
N ASN A 229 -15.04 -12.43 -16.26
CA ASN A 229 -15.35 -12.16 -17.67
C ASN A 229 -14.99 -10.73 -18.08
N LEU A 230 -14.60 -10.54 -19.33
CA LEU A 230 -14.10 -9.28 -19.88
C LEU A 230 -14.92 -8.83 -21.11
N LYS A 231 -15.85 -7.89 -20.93
CA LYS A 231 -16.63 -7.26 -22.00
C LYS A 231 -16.12 -5.86 -22.31
N ASN A 232 -16.50 -5.31 -23.45
CA ASN A 232 -15.93 -4.04 -23.95
C ASN A 232 -16.12 -2.86 -22.98
N ASN A 233 -17.24 -2.81 -22.25
CA ASN A 233 -17.56 -1.72 -21.32
C ASN A 233 -17.83 -2.20 -19.88
N LEU A 234 -17.72 -3.50 -19.61
CA LEU A 234 -18.05 -4.11 -18.33
C LEU A 234 -17.04 -5.20 -17.99
N ILE A 235 -16.56 -5.19 -16.75
CA ILE A 235 -15.77 -6.28 -16.17
C ILE A 235 -16.65 -7.02 -15.18
N TYR A 236 -16.76 -8.34 -15.34
CA TYR A 236 -17.36 -9.22 -14.34
C TYR A 236 -16.24 -9.69 -13.42
N ALA A 237 -16.46 -9.53 -12.12
CA ALA A 237 -15.49 -9.92 -11.12
C ALA A 237 -16.17 -10.52 -9.90
N GLU A 238 -15.50 -11.48 -9.25
CA GLU A 238 -15.95 -12.13 -8.03
C GLU A 238 -15.18 -11.54 -6.84
N VAL A 239 -15.87 -11.16 -5.77
CA VAL A 239 -15.24 -10.61 -4.57
C VAL A 239 -14.39 -11.69 -3.87
N LEU A 240 -13.12 -11.38 -3.61
CA LEU A 240 -12.20 -12.35 -2.98
C LEU A 240 -12.23 -12.33 -1.45
N THR A 241 -12.50 -11.19 -0.83
CA THR A 241 -12.37 -11.01 0.63
C THR A 241 -13.55 -10.28 1.25
N GLY A 242 -13.73 -10.46 2.56
CA GLY A 242 -14.76 -9.80 3.35
C GLY A 242 -16.17 -10.40 3.21
N PRO A 243 -17.19 -9.74 3.77
CA PRO A 243 -18.55 -10.29 3.89
C PRO A 243 -19.24 -10.60 2.56
N ALA A 244 -18.79 -9.99 1.47
CA ALA A 244 -19.33 -10.18 0.14
C ALA A 244 -18.56 -11.24 -0.69
N ARG A 245 -17.64 -12.01 -0.08
CA ARG A 245 -16.84 -13.03 -0.78
C ARG A 245 -17.73 -13.96 -1.61
N GLY A 246 -17.30 -14.25 -2.85
CA GLY A 246 -18.01 -15.10 -3.81
C GLY A 246 -19.13 -14.38 -4.58
N GLN A 247 -19.49 -13.14 -4.23
CA GLN A 247 -20.48 -12.39 -5.00
C GLN A 247 -19.90 -11.91 -6.32
N ILE A 248 -20.66 -12.10 -7.40
CA ILE A 248 -20.34 -11.54 -8.71
C ILE A 248 -20.81 -10.10 -8.79
N VAL A 249 -19.91 -9.23 -9.24
CA VAL A 249 -20.18 -7.81 -9.42
C VAL A 249 -19.77 -7.38 -10.82
N ILE A 250 -20.38 -6.30 -11.28
CA ILE A 250 -20.12 -5.72 -12.60
C ILE A 250 -19.48 -4.36 -12.37
N ILE A 251 -18.28 -4.16 -12.92
CA ILE A 251 -17.51 -2.93 -12.79
C ILE A 251 -17.57 -2.20 -14.14
N PRO A 252 -18.23 -1.03 -14.22
CA PRO A 252 -18.26 -0.22 -15.43
C PRO A 252 -17.06 0.72 -15.52
N ARG A 253 -16.86 1.30 -16.71
CA ARG A 253 -15.97 2.46 -16.87
C ARG A 253 -16.64 3.68 -16.26
N ILE A 254 -15.87 4.48 -15.53
CA ILE A 254 -16.36 5.74 -14.94
C ILE A 254 -15.41 6.88 -15.27
N ASP A 255 -15.91 8.10 -15.12
CA ASP A 255 -15.06 9.28 -15.11
C ASP A 255 -14.36 9.42 -13.76
N LEU A 256 -13.04 9.45 -13.77
CA LEU A 256 -12.24 9.80 -12.62
C LEU A 256 -11.62 11.18 -12.86
N ILE A 257 -11.78 12.08 -11.89
CA ILE A 257 -11.16 13.40 -11.92
C ILE A 257 -10.10 13.44 -10.82
N THR A 258 -8.93 13.98 -11.14
CA THR A 258 -7.83 14.07 -10.19
C THR A 258 -8.19 15.05 -9.07
N SER A 259 -7.79 14.70 -7.85
CA SER A 259 -7.70 15.63 -6.73
C SER A 259 -6.27 16.11 -6.50
N ASP A 260 -5.36 15.74 -7.40
CA ASP A 260 -3.94 16.10 -7.33
C ASP A 260 -3.78 17.59 -7.61
N LEU A 261 -3.11 18.28 -6.68
CA LEU A 261 -2.84 19.72 -6.75
C LEU A 261 -1.52 20.02 -7.47
N GLU A 262 -0.73 19.00 -7.81
CA GLU A 262 0.56 19.19 -8.50
C GLU A 262 0.39 19.43 -10.00
N LEU A 263 -0.75 19.02 -10.59
CA LEU A 263 -1.05 19.31 -11.98
C LEU A 263 -1.63 20.73 -12.10
N PRO A 264 -1.19 21.53 -13.10
CA PRO A 264 -1.74 22.86 -13.32
C PRO A 264 -3.18 22.86 -13.86
N PHE A 265 -3.78 21.68 -14.04
CA PHE A 265 -5.12 21.49 -14.57
C PHE A 265 -5.84 20.32 -13.89
N LYS A 266 -7.17 20.32 -13.97
CA LYS A 266 -7.99 19.20 -13.50
C LYS A 266 -8.00 18.07 -14.53
N PHE A 267 -7.13 17.09 -14.34
CA PHE A 267 -7.09 15.90 -15.19
C PHE A 267 -8.32 15.00 -15.00
N LYS A 268 -8.93 14.56 -16.11
CA LYS A 268 -10.05 13.61 -16.16
C LYS A 268 -9.66 12.40 -17.01
N ARG A 269 -9.94 11.20 -16.49
CA ARG A 269 -9.73 9.92 -17.17
C ARG A 269 -11.00 9.07 -17.10
N ARG A 270 -11.56 8.69 -18.25
CA ARG A 270 -12.61 7.67 -18.34
C ARG A 270 -11.98 6.30 -18.48
N GLN A 271 -12.09 5.47 -17.44
CA GLN A 271 -11.53 4.13 -17.41
C GLN A 271 -12.24 3.27 -16.36
N PHE A 272 -12.02 1.95 -16.37
CA PHE A 272 -12.40 1.12 -15.22
C PHE A 272 -11.64 1.58 -13.97
N PRO A 273 -12.31 1.77 -12.83
CA PRO A 273 -11.69 2.27 -11.61
C PRO A 273 -10.93 1.17 -10.86
N ILE A 274 -10.06 0.43 -11.57
CA ILE A 274 -9.35 -0.74 -11.03
C ILE A 274 -7.85 -0.69 -11.33
N ARG A 275 -7.09 -1.52 -10.63
CA ARG A 275 -5.71 -1.90 -10.99
C ARG A 275 -5.51 -3.40 -10.76
N VAL A 276 -4.57 -4.02 -11.48
CA VAL A 276 -4.06 -5.36 -11.14
C VAL A 276 -3.46 -5.32 -9.73
N SER A 277 -3.65 -6.39 -8.95
CA SER A 277 -3.38 -6.40 -7.51
C SER A 277 -2.81 -7.72 -6.99
N PHE A 278 -1.76 -8.22 -7.65
CA PHE A 278 -0.84 -9.20 -7.06
C PHE A 278 0.26 -8.51 -6.24
N ALA A 279 0.74 -7.37 -6.74
CA ALA A 279 1.62 -6.47 -6.02
C ALA A 279 0.89 -5.19 -5.60
N MET A 280 1.21 -4.67 -4.41
CA MET A 280 0.74 -3.39 -3.92
C MET A 280 1.83 -2.68 -3.11
N THR A 281 1.65 -1.39 -2.85
CA THR A 281 2.64 -0.67 -2.05
C THR A 281 2.54 -1.08 -0.58
N ILE A 282 3.67 -1.05 0.12
CA ILE A 282 3.73 -1.30 1.57
C ILE A 282 2.74 -0.39 2.31
N ASN A 283 2.65 0.88 1.93
CA ASN A 283 1.69 1.83 2.50
C ASN A 283 0.23 1.38 2.35
N LYS A 284 -0.15 0.79 1.21
CA LYS A 284 -1.51 0.26 1.01
C LYS A 284 -1.78 -1.02 1.79
N SER A 285 -0.75 -1.82 2.06
CA SER A 285 -0.89 -3.06 2.85
C SER A 285 -1.12 -2.82 4.34
N GLN A 286 -0.86 -1.60 4.82
CA GLN A 286 -1.00 -1.26 6.23
C GLN A 286 -2.42 -1.55 6.74
N GLY A 287 -2.50 -2.26 7.87
CA GLY A 287 -3.76 -2.73 8.47
C GLY A 287 -4.24 -4.10 7.94
N GLN A 288 -3.72 -4.59 6.81
CA GLN A 288 -4.08 -5.90 6.27
C GLN A 288 -3.30 -7.03 6.94
N THR A 289 -3.85 -8.23 6.95
CA THR A 289 -3.16 -9.48 7.31
C THR A 289 -3.15 -10.37 6.07
N LEU A 290 -2.00 -10.95 5.77
CA LEU A 290 -1.76 -11.76 4.58
C LEU A 290 -1.21 -13.13 4.99
N GLU A 291 -1.63 -14.18 4.28
CA GLU A 291 -1.21 -15.55 4.53
C GLU A 291 0.20 -15.83 3.98
N LYS A 292 0.53 -15.23 2.83
CA LYS A 292 1.88 -15.28 2.22
C LYS A 292 2.26 -13.89 1.71
N VAL A 293 3.45 -13.43 2.06
CA VAL A 293 3.93 -12.07 1.75
C VAL A 293 5.25 -12.15 1.03
N GLY A 294 5.29 -11.63 -0.19
CA GLY A 294 6.53 -11.26 -0.85
C GLY A 294 6.87 -9.81 -0.52
N ILE A 295 8.13 -9.51 -0.22
CA ILE A 295 8.64 -8.14 -0.11
C ILE A 295 9.66 -7.97 -1.23
N TYR A 296 9.41 -7.05 -2.15
CA TYR A 296 10.34 -6.76 -3.25
C TYR A 296 10.96 -5.39 -3.07
N LEU A 297 12.28 -5.36 -2.86
CA LEU A 297 13.06 -4.15 -2.65
C LEU A 297 14.04 -3.94 -3.81
N PRO A 298 13.58 -3.40 -4.96
CA PRO A 298 14.51 -2.96 -6.02
C PRO A 298 15.35 -1.76 -5.57
N HIS A 299 14.84 -1.00 -4.59
CA HIS A 299 15.52 0.07 -3.90
C HIS A 299 15.20 -0.03 -2.41
N PRO A 300 16.04 0.55 -1.54
CA PRO A 300 15.76 0.59 -0.11
C PRO A 300 14.44 1.28 0.20
N VAL A 301 13.82 0.88 1.31
CA VAL A 301 12.70 1.64 1.88
C VAL A 301 13.13 3.07 2.22
N PHE A 302 12.21 4.00 2.07
CA PHE A 302 12.50 5.44 2.19
C PHE A 302 11.71 6.13 3.29
N ALA A 303 10.69 5.47 3.85
CA ALA A 303 9.77 6.04 4.82
C ALA A 303 9.85 5.33 6.17
N HIS A 304 9.54 6.08 7.24
CA HIS A 304 9.47 5.57 8.60
C HIS A 304 8.61 4.31 8.69
N GLY A 305 9.14 3.25 9.31
CA GLY A 305 8.36 2.07 9.66
C GLY A 305 7.96 1.19 8.47
N GLN A 306 8.37 1.55 7.26
CA GLN A 306 7.94 0.88 6.03
C GLN A 306 8.35 -0.60 6.02
N LEU A 307 9.61 -0.90 6.38
CA LEU A 307 10.07 -2.28 6.47
C LEU A 307 9.31 -3.08 7.54
N TYR A 308 9.08 -2.48 8.72
CA TYR A 308 8.27 -3.08 9.77
C TYR A 308 6.83 -3.36 9.32
N VAL A 309 6.19 -2.43 8.59
CA VAL A 309 4.84 -2.65 8.03
C VAL A 309 4.85 -3.85 7.09
N ALA A 310 5.84 -3.95 6.20
CA ALA A 310 5.93 -5.04 5.23
C ALA A 310 6.02 -6.42 5.89
N PHE A 311 6.96 -6.61 6.81
CA PHE A 311 7.13 -7.89 7.52
C PHE A 311 5.95 -8.21 8.46
N SER A 312 5.36 -7.20 9.11
CA SER A 312 4.25 -7.40 10.05
C SER A 312 2.91 -7.76 9.38
N ARG A 313 2.84 -7.87 8.05
CA ARG A 313 1.63 -8.30 7.34
C ARG A 313 1.40 -9.82 7.45
N ALA A 314 2.47 -10.60 7.61
CA ALA A 314 2.37 -12.05 7.76
C ALA A 314 2.06 -12.46 9.20
N THR A 315 1.44 -13.63 9.35
CA THR A 315 1.17 -14.28 10.65
C THR A 315 2.31 -15.19 11.10
N LYS A 316 3.04 -15.78 10.14
CA LYS A 316 4.14 -16.73 10.38
C LYS A 316 5.43 -16.27 9.72
N ARG A 317 6.56 -16.67 10.29
CA ARG A 317 7.89 -16.34 9.75
C ARG A 317 8.12 -16.92 8.35
N GLU A 318 7.77 -18.20 8.16
CA GLU A 318 7.88 -18.94 6.89
C GLU A 318 7.02 -18.38 5.76
N SER A 319 5.98 -17.62 6.12
CA SER A 319 5.07 -16.98 5.17
C SER A 319 5.68 -15.74 4.50
N VAL A 320 6.82 -15.25 4.96
CA VAL A 320 7.49 -14.09 4.40
C VAL A 320 8.65 -14.52 3.52
N LYS A 321 8.70 -13.97 2.30
CA LYS A 321 9.88 -14.00 1.44
C LYS A 321 10.25 -12.62 0.97
N ILE A 322 11.54 -12.34 0.86
CA ILE A 322 12.06 -11.05 0.43
C ILE A 322 13.06 -11.22 -0.71
N LYS A 323 12.93 -10.40 -1.74
CA LYS A 323 13.89 -10.22 -2.82
C LYS A 323 14.43 -8.80 -2.74
N ILE A 324 15.75 -8.67 -2.63
CA ILE A 324 16.46 -7.40 -2.53
C ILE A 324 17.39 -7.32 -3.73
N ASP A 325 17.23 -6.30 -4.56
CA ASP A 325 18.16 -6.05 -5.66
C ASP A 325 19.37 -5.25 -5.16
N GLU A 326 20.53 -5.45 -5.78
CA GLU A 326 21.76 -4.77 -5.41
C GLU A 326 21.65 -3.25 -5.57
N PHE A 327 22.09 -2.51 -4.54
CA PHE A 327 22.14 -1.06 -4.55
C PHE A 327 23.28 -0.57 -3.65
N SER A 328 23.58 0.73 -3.67
CA SER A 328 24.71 1.28 -2.89
C SER A 328 24.64 1.04 -1.37
N ASN A 329 23.45 0.73 -0.83
CA ASN A 329 23.21 0.54 0.60
C ASN A 329 22.19 -0.59 0.90
N GLN A 330 22.04 -1.55 -0.02
CA GLN A 330 21.32 -2.81 0.22
C GLN A 330 21.84 -3.92 -0.71
N GLY A 331 21.50 -5.16 -0.41
CA GLY A 331 22.00 -6.34 -1.12
C GLY A 331 23.23 -6.93 -0.41
N HIS A 332 24.15 -7.50 -1.17
CA HIS A 332 25.36 -8.13 -0.67
C HIS A 332 26.48 -7.08 -0.54
N LEU A 333 26.43 -6.31 0.54
CA LEU A 333 27.35 -5.18 0.76
C LEU A 333 28.77 -5.58 1.16
N ILE A 334 29.01 -6.86 1.45
CA ILE A 334 30.30 -7.37 1.91
C ILE A 334 30.75 -8.44 0.93
N GLU A 335 31.91 -8.21 0.30
CA GLU A 335 32.49 -9.14 -0.66
C GLU A 335 32.80 -10.50 0.00
N GLY A 336 32.39 -11.58 -0.65
CA GLY A 336 32.59 -12.95 -0.16
C GLY A 336 31.65 -13.38 0.97
N SER A 337 30.70 -12.53 1.38
CA SER A 337 29.68 -12.86 2.38
C SER A 337 28.34 -13.20 1.72
N GLU A 338 27.64 -14.21 2.24
CA GLU A 338 26.26 -14.50 1.83
C GLU A 338 25.23 -13.59 2.53
N LYS A 339 25.67 -12.70 3.44
CA LYS A 339 24.79 -11.80 4.16
C LYS A 339 24.14 -10.78 3.22
N CYS A 340 22.83 -10.63 3.34
CA CYS A 340 22.07 -9.62 2.62
C CYS A 340 21.60 -8.54 3.58
N PHE A 341 21.72 -7.28 3.17
CA PHE A 341 21.45 -6.12 4.00
C PHE A 341 20.41 -5.22 3.34
N THR A 342 19.68 -4.45 4.16
CA THR A 342 18.87 -3.33 3.65
C THR A 342 18.72 -2.25 4.71
N LYS A 343 18.25 -1.10 4.28
CA LYS A 343 18.00 0.06 5.14
C LYS A 343 16.70 -0.12 5.93
N ASN A 344 16.72 0.21 7.21
CA ASN A 344 15.55 0.34 8.07
C ASN A 344 15.40 1.81 8.50
N VAL A 345 14.37 2.50 7.98
CA VAL A 345 14.13 3.91 8.28
C VAL A 345 13.24 4.03 9.51
N ILE A 346 13.81 4.52 10.63
CA ILE A 346 13.11 4.69 11.91
C ILE A 346 13.33 6.10 12.45
N TYR A 347 12.23 6.77 12.83
CA TYR A 347 12.23 8.11 13.42
C TYR A 347 11.99 7.94 14.90
N ARG A 348 13.09 7.92 15.67
CA ARG A 348 13.06 7.66 17.12
C ARG A 348 12.25 8.69 17.89
N GLU A 349 12.09 9.89 17.33
CA GLU A 349 11.29 10.99 17.87
C GLU A 349 9.80 10.66 17.95
N ILE A 350 9.32 9.71 17.14
CA ILE A 350 7.91 9.30 17.06
C ILE A 350 7.63 8.00 17.81
N LEU A 351 8.63 7.25 18.25
CA LEU A 351 8.39 5.97 18.95
C LEU A 351 7.81 6.14 20.37
#